data_AF-A0A151SZA4-F1
#
_entry.id   AF-A0A151SZA4-F1
#
_cell.length_a   1.000
_cell.length_b   1.000
_cell.length_c   1.000
_cell.angle_alpha   90.00
_cell.angle_beta   90.00
_cell.angle_gamma   90.00
#
_symmetry.space_group_name_H-M   'P 1'
#
loop_
_entity.id
_entity.type
_entity.pdbx_description
1 polymer ?
#
loop_
_entity_poly.entity_id
_entity_poly.type
_entity_poly.pdbx_seq_one_letter_code
_entity_poly.pdbx_strand_id
1 'polypeptide(L)' 'MEFSIDLVPGAGPVSVAPYRMAPAELVELKGQLEDLLEKQLVRPSVSPWGAPVLLVKKKDGGGISSELHSNPESRWR' A
#
# COMPACT_ATOMS: atom_id res chain seq x y z
N MET A 1 5.48 11.01 -18.71
CA MET A 1 4.76 11.89 -17.78
C MET A 1 5.37 11.67 -16.42
N GLU A 2 5.86 12.73 -15.77
CA GLU A 2 6.48 12.66 -14.45
C GLU A 2 5.50 13.25 -13.43
N PHE A 3 5.31 12.55 -12.32
CA PHE A 3 4.45 12.98 -11.22
C PHE A 3 5.33 13.26 -10.00
N SER A 4 5.09 14.38 -9.33
CA SER A 4 5.83 14.80 -8.14
C SER A 4 4.88 14.89 -6.94
N ILE A 5 5.39 14.54 -5.75
CA ILE A 5 4.66 14.63 -4.48
C ILE A 5 5.46 15.57 -3.58
N ASP A 6 4.90 16.74 -3.29
CA ASP A 6 5.53 17.73 -2.40
C ASP A 6 5.26 17.36 -0.95
N LEU A 7 6.32 17.36 -0.14
CA LEU A 7 6.23 17.10 1.30
C LEU A 7 6.13 18.42 2.07
N VAL A 8 5.36 18.42 3.16
CA VAL A 8 5.33 19.55 4.11
C VAL A 8 6.72 19.69 4.75
N PRO A 9 7.26 20.92 4.91
CA PRO A 9 8.55 21.13 5.56
C PRO A 9 8.60 20.48 6.95
N GLY A 10 9.58 19.59 7.17
CA GLY A 10 9.74 18.85 8.43
C GLY A 10 9.04 17.49 8.47
N ALA A 11 8.33 17.09 7.42
CA ALA A 11 7.77 15.74 7.31
C ALA A 11 8.90 14.69 7.24
N GLY A 12 8.94 13.81 8.24
CA GLY A 12 9.82 12.65 8.28
C GLY A 12 9.17 11.40 7.69
N PRO A 13 9.95 10.32 7.47
CA PRO A 13 9.42 9.08 6.91
C PRO A 13 8.34 8.47 7.79
N VAL A 14 7.18 8.20 7.19
CA VAL A 14 6.15 7.37 7.82
C VAL A 14 6.52 5.92 7.55
N SER A 15 6.69 5.13 8.62
CA SER A 15 6.91 3.69 8.55
C SER A 15 6.04 3.01 9.62
N VAL A 16 4.89 2.51 9.19
CA VAL A 16 3.93 1.83 10.07
C VAL A 16 4.00 0.33 9.80
N ALA A 17 3.94 -0.45 10.88
CA ALA A 17 3.94 -1.91 10.77
C ALA A 17 2.75 -2.39 9.93
N PRO A 18 2.94 -3.39 9.05
CA PRO A 18 1.84 -3.98 8.30
C PRO A 18 0.75 -4.54 9.24
N TYR A 19 -0.50 -4.47 8.81
CA TYR A 19 -1.60 -5.08 9.56
C TYR A 19 -1.48 -6.60 9.59
N ARG A 20 -2.01 -7.20 10.66
CA ARG A 20 -2.13 -8.65 10.76
C ARG A 20 -3.18 -9.13 9.76
N MET A 21 -2.79 -10.08 8.92
CA MET A 21 -3.64 -10.70 7.90
C MET A 21 -3.67 -12.23 8.11
N ALA A 22 -4.76 -12.87 7.71
CA ALA A 22 -4.85 -14.33 7.71
C ALA A 22 -3.92 -14.94 6.64
N PRO A 23 -3.49 -16.21 6.78
CA PRO A 23 -2.63 -16.85 5.78
C PRO A 23 -3.20 -16.81 4.35
N ALA A 24 -4.52 -16.95 4.19
CA ALA A 24 -5.17 -16.88 2.88
C ALA A 24 -5.09 -15.49 2.24
N GLU A 25 -5.19 -14.43 3.04
CA GLU A 25 -5.07 -13.05 2.56
C GLU A 25 -3.62 -12.73 2.14
N LEU A 26 -2.63 -13.28 2.85
CA LEU A 26 -1.21 -13.13 2.47
C LEU A 26 -0.89 -13.79 1.12
N VAL A 27 -1.47 -14.95 0.82
CA VAL A 27 -1.30 -15.63 -0.47
C VAL A 27 -1.84 -14.75 -1.60
N GLU A 28 -3.04 -14.21 -1.42
CA GLU A 28 -3.66 -13.33 -2.41
C GLU A 28 -2.89 -12.01 -2.58
N LEU A 29 -2.43 -11.40 -1.48
CA LEU A 29 -1.59 -10.20 -1.54
C LEU A 29 -0.30 -10.45 -2.32
N LYS A 30 0.32 -11.61 -2.12
CA LYS A 30 1.54 -12.00 -2.85
C LYS A 30 1.26 -12.16 -4.35
N GLY A 31 0.15 -12.81 -4.71
CA GLY A 31 -0.28 -12.94 -6.10
C GLY A 31 -0.51 -11.58 -6.76
N GLN A 32 -1.22 -10.67 -6.08
CA GLN A 32 -1.40 -9.30 -6.57
C GLN A 32 -0.07 -8.54 -6.75
N LEU A 33 0.89 -8.74 -5.84
CA LEU A 33 2.20 -8.10 -5.94
C LEU A 33 3.03 -8.66 -7.11
N GLU A 34 3.00 -9.98 -7.32
CA GLU A 34 3.66 -10.64 -8.47
C GLU A 34 3.10 -10.10 -9.79
N ASP A 35 1.78 -10.02 -9.92
CA ASP A 35 1.09 -9.39 -11.05
C ASP A 35 1.56 -7.95 -11.33
N LEU A 36 1.71 -7.13 -10.27
CA LEU A 36 2.13 -5.74 -10.39
C LEU A 36 3.62 -5.62 -10.77
N LEU A 37 4.46 -6.54 -10.30
CA LEU A 37 5.87 -6.64 -10.67
C LEU A 37 6.01 -7.05 -12.15
N GLU A 38 5.26 -8.04 -12.59
CA GLU A 38 5.24 -8.49 -13.99
C GLU A 38 4.76 -7.39 -14.94
N LYS A 39 3.76 -6.61 -14.53
CA LYS A 39 3.27 -5.44 -15.26
C LYS A 39 4.22 -4.24 -15.18
N GLN A 40 5.34 -4.36 -14.45
CA GLN A 40 6.32 -3.29 -14.21
C GLN A 40 5.73 -2.01 -13.62
N LEU A 41 4.60 -2.13 -12.92
CA LEU A 41 3.95 -0.99 -12.25
C LEU A 41 4.64 -0.67 -10.92
N VAL A 42 5.30 -1.65 -10.30
CA VAL A 42 6.04 -1.51 -9.05
C VAL A 42 7.42 -2.18 -9.15
N ARG A 43 8.32 -1.84 -8.22
CA ARG A 43 9.63 -2.49 -8.05
C ARG A 43 9.99 -2.56 -6.57
N PRO A 44 10.85 -3.52 -6.15
CA PRO A 44 11.42 -3.51 -4.81
C PRO A 44 12.10 -2.17 -4.51
N SER A 45 11.94 -1.70 -3.27
CA SER A 45 12.42 -0.39 -2.81
C SER A 45 13.10 -0.52 -1.45
N VAL A 46 14.12 0.32 -1.22
CA VAL A 46 14.82 0.49 0.07
C VAL A 46 14.46 1.82 0.73
N SER A 47 13.30 2.39 0.36
CA SER A 47 12.82 3.67 0.89
C SER A 47 12.63 3.61 2.41
N PRO A 48 12.99 4.67 3.15
CA PRO A 48 12.63 4.78 4.57
C PRO A 48 11.12 5.02 4.77
N TRP A 49 10.37 5.31 3.71
CA TRP A 49 8.92 5.50 3.71
C TRP A 49 8.20 4.17 3.42
N GLY A 50 7.22 3.83 4.26
CA GLY A 50 6.38 2.65 4.13
C GLY A 50 4.95 2.92 4.59
N ALA A 51 3.98 2.55 3.77
CA ALA A 51 2.56 2.60 4.08
C ALA A 51 1.99 1.17 4.20
N PRO A 52 1.16 0.89 5.21
CA PRO A 52 0.52 -0.40 5.35
C PRO A 52 -0.57 -0.58 4.28
N VAL A 53 -0.65 -1.79 3.72
CA VAL A 53 -1.70 -2.20 2.79
C VAL A 53 -2.77 -2.98 3.55
N LEU A 54 -4.04 -2.73 3.25
CA LEU A 54 -5.17 -3.52 3.72
C LEU A 54 -5.86 -4.21 2.53
N LEU A 55 -6.28 -5.45 2.72
CA LEU A 55 -7.15 -6.15 1.77
C LEU A 55 -8.61 -6.00 2.20
N VAL A 56 -9.45 -5.54 1.28
CA VAL A 56 -10.87 -5.25 1.50
C VAL A 56 -11.68 -6.02 0.46
N LYS A 57 -12.71 -6.76 0.88
CA LYS A 57 -13.59 -7.46 -0.06
C LYS A 57 -14.41 -6.46 -0.88
N LYS A 58 -14.36 -6.55 -2.21
CA LYS A 58 -15.18 -5.71 -3.09
C LYS A 58 -16.66 -6.10 -2.94
N LYS A 59 -17.52 -5.08 -2.94
CA LYS A 59 -18.98 -5.19 -2.78
C LYS A 59 -19.62 -6.14 -3.80
N ASP A 60 -19.12 -6.15 -5.04
CA ASP A 60 -19.76 -6.86 -6.15
C ASP A 60 -19.27 -8.32 -6.32
N GLY A 61 -18.62 -8.89 -5.29
CA GLY A 61 -18.19 -10.28 -5.29
C GLY A 61 -17.00 -10.60 -6.20
N GLY A 62 -16.49 -9.63 -6.98
CA GLY A 62 -15.38 -9.80 -7.92
C GLY A 62 -13.97 -9.88 -7.31
N GLY A 63 -13.84 -10.19 -6.02
CA GLY A 63 -12.54 -10.40 -5.35
C GLY A 63 -12.21 -9.39 -4.23
N ILE A 64 -10.95 -9.40 -3.79
CA ILE A 64 -10.43 -8.48 -2.75
C ILE A 64 -9.60 -7.35 -3.38
N SER A 65 -9.82 -6.11 -2.93
CA SER A 65 -9.10 -4.91 -3.31
C SER A 65 -8.06 -4.58 -2.26
N SER A 66 -6.87 -4.17 -2.67
CA SER A 66 -5.92 -3.52 -1.77
C SER A 66 -6.29 -2.04 -1.62
N GLU A 67 -6.37 -1.55 -0.38
CA GLU A 67 -6.52 -0.14 -0.04
C GLU A 67 -5.34 0.32 0.83
N LEU A 68 -4.78 1.49 0.49
CA LEU A 68 -3.79 2.15 1.32
C LEU A 68 -4.51 2.81 2.50
N HIS A 69 -4.33 2.27 3.70
CA HIS A 69 -4.83 2.93 4.89
C HIS A 69 -3.90 4.08 5.26
N SER A 70 -4.31 5.30 4.91
CA SER A 70 -3.66 6.50 5.41
C SER A 70 -4.14 6.73 6.85
N ASN A 71 -3.23 6.91 7.80
CA ASN A 71 -3.59 7.27 9.18
C ASN A 71 -4.52 8.50 9.14
N PRO A 72 -5.74 8.44 9.69
CA PRO A 72 -6.68 9.57 9.65
C PRO A 72 -6.14 10.84 10.31
N GLU A 73 -5.15 10.73 11.21
CA GLU A 73 -4.46 11.89 11.81
C GLU A 73 -3.47 12.59 10.87
N SER A 74 -3.12 11.98 9.74
CA SER A 74 -2.19 12.54 8.74
C SER A 74 -2.90 13.28 7.61
N ARG A 75 -4.23 13.35 7.67
CA ARG A 75 -5.05 14.09 6.71
C ARG A 75 -5.18 15.54 7.17
N TRP A 76 -4.21 16.37 6.76
CA TRP A 76 -4.09 17.81 7.03
C TRP A 76 -3.57 18.17 8.44
N ARG A 77 -2.28 17.90 8.67
CA ARG A 77 -1.43 18.74 9.53
C ARG A 77 -0.07 18.95 8.88
#